data_AF-A0A0G1EL52-F1
#
_entry.id   AF-A0A0G1EL52-F1
#
_cell.length_a   1.000
_cell.length_b   1.000
_cell.length_c   1.000
_cell.angle_alpha   90.00
_cell.angle_beta   90.00
_cell.angle_gamma   90.00
#
_symmetry.space_group_name_H-M   'P 1'
#
loop_
_entity.id
_entity.type
_entity.pdbx_description
1 polymer ?
#
loop_
_entity_poly.entity_id
_entity_poly.type
_entity_poly.pdbx_seq_one_letter_code
_entity_poly.pdbx_strand_id
1 'polypeptide(L)' 'MVTKVHVCDGTCGAEISDEQFQAGLTKCGADGCTMQGQPFSEKFKCSECGNVYANDVTHEH' A
#
# COMPACT_ATOMS: atom_id res chain seq x y z
N MET A 1 10.38 7.90 10.67
CA MET A 1 10.12 6.43 10.77
C MET A 1 9.32 5.97 9.55
N VAL A 2 9.57 4.76 9.07
CA VAL A 2 8.92 4.19 7.87
C VAL A 2 8.08 2.99 8.27
N THR A 3 6.88 2.89 7.71
CA THR A 3 5.94 1.80 8.02
C THR A 3 5.60 1.03 6.76
N LYS A 4 5.56 -0.30 6.87
CA LYS A 4 5.13 -1.18 5.79
C LYS A 4 3.62 -1.02 5.57
N VAL A 5 3.24 -0.72 4.34
CA VAL A 5 1.86 -0.59 3.89
C VAL A 5 1.65 -1.38 2.62
N HIS A 6 0.42 -1.77 2.34
CA HIS A 6 0.05 -2.46 1.10
C HIS A 6 -0.91 -1.55 0.34
N VAL A 7 -0.52 -1.19 -0.88
CA VAL A 7 -1.24 -0.18 -1.68
C VAL A 7 -1.75 -0.77 -2.97
N CYS A 8 -2.99 -0.45 -3.29
CA CYS A 8 -3.62 -0.84 -4.53
C CYS A 8 -3.06 0.02 -5.65
N ASP A 9 -2.49 -0.60 -6.67
CA ASP A 9 -1.94 0.12 -7.84
C ASP A 9 -3.04 0.61 -8.81
N GLY A 10 -4.31 0.33 -8.50
CA GLY A 10 -5.44 0.87 -9.24
C GLY A 10 -5.70 2.34 -8.97
N THR A 11 -6.61 2.93 -9.75
CA THR A 11 -7.04 4.33 -9.62
C THR A 11 -7.64 4.68 -8.26
N CYS A 12 -8.04 3.67 -7.48
CA CYS A 12 -8.60 3.85 -6.15
C CYS A 12 -7.58 4.25 -5.08
N GLY A 13 -6.28 3.95 -5.28
CA GLY A 13 -5.22 4.32 -4.32
C GLY A 13 -5.44 3.77 -2.90
N ALA A 14 -6.20 2.67 -2.76
CA ALA A 14 -6.50 2.09 -1.46
C ALA A 14 -5.22 1.65 -0.75
N GLU A 15 -5.02 2.08 0.49
CA GLU A 15 -3.87 1.75 1.33
C GLU A 15 -4.36 0.99 2.56
N ILE A 16 -3.67 -0.10 2.88
CA ILE A 16 -3.94 -0.91 4.06
C ILE A 16 -2.63 -1.19 4.80
N SER A 17 -2.72 -1.47 6.09
CA SER A 17 -1.57 -1.85 6.92
C SER A 17 -1.21 -3.32 6.73
N ASP A 18 0.00 -3.71 7.09
CA ASP A 18 0.43 -5.12 7.07
C ASP A 18 -0.49 -6.04 7.89
N GLU A 19 -0.99 -5.57 9.05
CA GLU A 19 -1.96 -6.30 9.87
C GLU A 19 -3.27 -6.59 9.12
N GLN A 20 -3.78 -5.64 8.33
CA GLN A 20 -5.00 -5.87 7.54
C GLN A 20 -4.74 -6.88 6.41
N PHE A 21 -3.57 -6.80 5.79
CA PHE A 21 -3.16 -7.77 4.78
C PHE A 21 -3.05 -9.18 5.39
N GLN A 22 -2.43 -9.32 6.56
CA GLN A 22 -2.35 -10.58 7.31
C GLN A 22 -3.71 -11.09 7.82
N ALA A 23 -4.64 -10.17 8.11
CA ALA A 23 -6.03 -10.51 8.43
C ALA A 23 -6.82 -11.06 7.22
N GLY A 24 -6.21 -11.13 6.03
CA GLY A 24 -6.80 -11.70 4.82
C GLY A 24 -7.21 -10.66 3.78
N LEU A 25 -7.04 -9.36 4.06
CA LEU A 25 -7.36 -8.27 3.13
C LEU A 25 -6.26 -8.12 2.07
N THR A 26 -6.02 -9.16 1.28
CA THR A 26 -4.89 -9.21 0.34
C THR A 26 -5.20 -8.61 -1.03
N LYS A 27 -6.46 -8.25 -1.30
CA LYS A 27 -6.94 -7.78 -2.60
C LYS A 27 -7.69 -6.46 -2.51
N CYS A 28 -7.54 -5.63 -3.54
CA CYS A 28 -8.27 -4.37 -3.65
C CYS A 28 -9.78 -4.63 -3.73
N GLY A 29 -10.55 -4.09 -2.79
CA GLY A 29 -12.01 -4.23 -2.76
C GLY A 29 -12.78 -2.98 -3.16
N ALA A 30 -12.09 -1.86 -3.42
CA ALA A 30 -12.74 -0.57 -3.66
C ALA A 30 -13.64 -0.60 -4.90
N ASP A 31 -14.88 -0.15 -4.71
CA ASP A 31 -15.89 -0.05 -5.77
C ASP A 31 -15.43 0.96 -6.84
N GLY A 32 -15.50 0.58 -8.12
CA GLY A 32 -15.02 1.40 -9.23
C GLY A 32 -13.50 1.41 -9.45
N CYS A 33 -12.73 0.57 -8.74
CA CYS A 33 -11.30 0.45 -8.99
C CYS A 33 -11.01 -0.41 -10.23
N THR A 34 -10.14 0.08 -11.12
CA THR A 34 -9.70 -0.68 -12.31
C THR A 34 -8.98 -1.98 -11.98
N MET A 35 -8.38 -2.03 -10.79
CA MET A 35 -7.64 -3.18 -10.26
C MET A 35 -8.42 -3.88 -9.13
N GLN A 36 -9.76 -3.76 -9.10
CA GLN A 36 -10.58 -4.48 -8.13
C GLN A 36 -10.33 -6.00 -8.22
N GLY A 37 -10.10 -6.65 -7.08
CA GLY A 37 -9.74 -8.06 -6.97
C GLY A 37 -8.26 -8.39 -7.23
N GLN A 38 -7.45 -7.43 -7.66
CA GLN A 38 -5.99 -7.59 -7.76
C GLN A 38 -5.33 -7.51 -6.39
N PRO A 39 -4.17 -8.17 -6.19
CA PRO A 39 -3.45 -8.10 -4.92
C PRO A 39 -2.91 -6.69 -4.65
N PHE A 40 -2.84 -6.32 -3.37
CA PHE A 40 -2.11 -5.12 -2.98
C PHE A 40 -0.61 -5.28 -3.23
N SER A 41 0.06 -4.18 -3.55
CA SER A 41 1.51 -4.12 -3.70
C SER A 41 2.15 -3.63 -2.40
N GLU A 42 3.20 -4.31 -1.96
CA GLU A 42 3.99 -3.92 -0.79
C GLU A 42 4.72 -2.59 -1.07
N LYS A 43 4.46 -1.59 -0.22
CA LYS A 43 5.13 -0.27 -0.25
C LYS A 43 5.48 0.16 1.18
N PHE A 44 6.31 1.19 1.29
CA PHE A 44 6.71 1.79 2.56
C PHE A 44 6.22 3.22 2.60
N LYS A 45 5.61 3.60 3.71
CA LYS A 45 5.13 4.96 3.96
C LYS A 45 6.00 5.63 5.00
N CYS A 46 6.55 6.77 4.62
CA CYS A 46 7.23 7.68 5.54
C CYS A 46 6.19 8.33 6.45
N SER A 47 6.24 8.07 7.76
CA SER A 47 5.28 8.68 8.70
C SER A 47 5.52 10.18 8.91
N GLU A 48 6.72 10.67 8.60
CA GLU A 48 7.10 12.07 8.79
C GLU A 48 6.67 12.94 7.60
N CYS A 49 6.75 12.40 6.39
CA CYS A 49 6.55 13.12 5.14
C CYS A 49 5.33 12.65 4.34
N GLY A 50 4.74 11.50 4.68
CA GLY A 50 3.57 10.92 4.02
C GLY A 50 3.85 10.24 2.68
N ASN A 51 5.09 10.29 2.19
CA ASN A 51 5.46 9.67 0.92
C ASN A 51 5.42 8.14 0.97
N VAL A 52 4.94 7.53 -0.11
CA VAL A 52 4.86 6.08 -0.29
C VAL A 52 5.82 5.65 -1.41
N TYR A 53 6.69 4.68 -1.14
CA TYR A 53 7.72 4.20 -2.07
C TYR A 53 7.88 2.68 -2.00
N ALA A 54 8.42 2.07 -3.06
CA ALA A 54 8.74 0.64 -3.07
C ALA A 54 9.98 0.36 -2.21
N ASN A 55 10.09 -0.87 -1.70
CA ASN A 55 11.14 -1.38 -0.79
C ASN A 55 12.59 -1.05 -1.24
N ASP A 56 12.82 -0.75 -2.53
CA ASP A 56 14.15 -0.55 -3.10
C ASP A 56 14.70 0.89 -3.00
N VAL A 57 13.95 1.84 -2.40
CA VAL A 57 14.40 3.23 -2.32
C VAL A 57 14.85 3.55 -0.89
N THR A 58 16.16 3.50 -0.67
CA THR A 58 16.84 4.12 0.48
C THR A 58 16.39 5.58 0.55
N HIS A 59 15.49 5.91 1.49
CA HIS A 59 15.04 7.28 1.70
C HIS A 59 16.19 8.02 2.41
N GLU A 60 17.18 8.48 1.66
CA GLU A 60 18.18 9.44 2.13
C GLU A 60 17.44 10.75 2.42
N HIS A 61 17.40 11.11 3.71
CA HIS A 61 16.72 12.29 4.25
C HIS A 61 17.56 13.55 4.04
#